data_AF-A0A7C2DBP9-F1
#
_entry.id   AF-A0A7C2DBP9-F1
#
_cell.length_a   1.000
_cell.length_b   1.000
_cell.length_c   1.000
_cell.angle_alpha   90.00
_cell.angle_beta   90.00
_cell.angle_gamma   90.00
#
_symmetry.space_group_name_H-M   'P 1'
#
loop_
_entity.id
_entity.type
_entity.pdbx_description
1 polymer ?
#
loop_
_entity_poly.entity_id
_entity_poly.type
_entity_poly.pdbx_seq_one_letter_code
_entity_poly.pdbx_strand_id
1 'polypeptide(L)'
;MRPLLLFLLLCGAAAAQPPVYWLLWFDTEDYIEPSSDDAALRLAEGLRERGVRATFKIVGEKARVLVQRGRTDVLRALAAHDIGYHTEFHSVHPAPAEYLACMGLLDGAAEFSRRERGGFLLLEKLFGLPPSCYGQPGNSWAPQVNLALRAWGVRVYMDDAGQVGFDEQPFWYGGLLYIFNLGRHTVRADLNDPARLEEAKRRFDAAAESVRRRGGGVIQTYYHPTEWVTTEFWDGVNFSHGASPERSEWKRPRLRTPEAREQAYRIFFEWVDHVRRTPGLRIVTAREAPALFEPRDAAPPAGLARRLAESLDAHEGFSAADLLLSLLGLEPQHVDGPLRRSTTTWTEPSIPRPAFERAKRDAADFVRTHGRLPDEVWLGSQRLSLEDFAATLAGDAGSGPVPVRRGRTDFEKRIGTDAARLYNWVIHPRGFAPESLLEMARLQAWTLKPARLRR
;
A
#
# COMPACT_ATOMS: atom_id res chain seq x y z
N MET A 1 -0.79 -20.11 -70.97
CA MET A 1 -0.80 -18.85 -70.19
C MET A 1 -1.81 -19.01 -69.05
N ARG A 2 -1.33 -19.26 -67.83
CA ARG A 2 -2.16 -19.36 -66.61
C ARG A 2 -1.74 -18.20 -65.69
N PRO A 3 -2.65 -17.37 -65.17
CA PRO A 3 -2.28 -16.36 -64.20
C PRO A 3 -2.15 -17.03 -62.82
N LEU A 4 -1.03 -16.77 -62.15
CA LEU A 4 -0.80 -17.13 -60.76
C LEU A 4 -1.38 -15.99 -59.90
N LEU A 5 -2.46 -16.25 -59.15
CA LEU A 5 -2.94 -15.35 -58.10
C LEU A 5 -2.01 -15.50 -56.88
N LEU A 6 -1.32 -14.43 -56.50
CA LEU A 6 -0.57 -14.35 -55.26
C LEU A 6 -1.51 -13.88 -54.13
N PHE A 7 -1.89 -14.78 -53.22
CA PHE A 7 -2.59 -14.42 -51.98
C PHE A 7 -1.55 -13.96 -50.95
N LEU A 8 -1.52 -12.65 -50.67
CA LEU A 8 -0.80 -12.09 -49.53
C LEU A 8 -1.64 -12.28 -48.25
N LEU A 9 -1.26 -13.25 -47.43
CA LEU A 9 -1.74 -13.41 -46.06
C LEU A 9 -1.14 -12.31 -45.18
N LEU A 10 -1.87 -11.21 -45.00
CA LEU A 10 -1.64 -10.25 -43.92
C LEU A 10 -2.11 -10.87 -42.60
N CYS A 11 -1.25 -11.66 -41.95
CA CYS A 11 -1.40 -11.97 -40.53
C CYS A 11 -1.05 -10.72 -39.73
N GLY A 12 -2.02 -9.82 -39.55
CA GLY A 12 -1.94 -8.79 -38.52
C GLY A 12 -1.90 -9.49 -37.16
N ALA A 13 -0.74 -9.51 -36.51
CA ALA A 13 -0.66 -9.83 -35.10
C ALA A 13 -1.51 -8.79 -34.36
N ALA A 14 -2.72 -9.15 -33.95
CA ALA A 14 -3.51 -8.31 -33.06
C ALA A 14 -2.67 -8.11 -31.80
N ALA A 15 -2.20 -6.88 -31.57
CA ALA A 15 -1.49 -6.55 -30.34
C ALA A 15 -2.37 -6.96 -29.16
N ALA A 16 -1.85 -7.79 -28.26
CA ALA A 16 -2.59 -8.23 -27.09
C ALA A 16 -3.11 -6.99 -26.34
N GLN A 17 -4.41 -6.95 -26.04
CA GLN A 17 -4.99 -5.82 -25.32
C GLN A 17 -4.24 -5.61 -23.99
N PRO A 18 -3.93 -4.37 -23.61
CA PRO A 18 -3.27 -4.10 -22.34
C PRO A 18 -4.05 -4.68 -21.16
N PRO A 19 -3.38 -5.34 -20.19
CA PRO A 19 -4.08 -6.09 -19.16
C PRO A 19 -4.80 -5.17 -18.16
N VAL A 20 -6.02 -5.54 -17.80
CA VAL A 20 -6.78 -4.92 -16.70
C VAL A 20 -6.82 -5.91 -15.56
N TYR A 21 -6.24 -5.54 -14.42
CA TYR A 21 -6.30 -6.35 -13.20
C TYR A 21 -7.33 -5.77 -12.24
N TRP A 22 -8.18 -6.63 -11.70
CA TRP A 22 -9.15 -6.23 -10.69
C TRP A 22 -8.90 -6.97 -9.39
N LEU A 23 -8.79 -6.20 -8.31
CA LEU A 23 -8.72 -6.71 -6.95
C LEU A 23 -9.99 -6.35 -6.20
N LEU A 24 -10.64 -7.38 -5.66
CA LEU A 24 -11.74 -7.25 -4.72
C LEU A 24 -11.24 -7.65 -3.34
N TRP A 25 -11.42 -6.78 -2.35
CA TRP A 25 -11.03 -7.10 -0.98
C TRP A 25 -12.06 -6.69 0.07
N PHE A 26 -11.98 -7.34 1.22
CA PHE A 26 -12.91 -7.13 2.34
C PHE A 26 -12.18 -6.96 3.66
N ASP A 27 -12.61 -5.97 4.42
CA ASP A 27 -12.18 -5.75 5.80
C ASP A 27 -13.14 -6.51 6.72
N THR A 28 -12.70 -7.67 7.19
CA THR A 28 -13.47 -8.59 8.01
C THR A 28 -13.20 -8.31 9.48
N GLU A 29 -13.86 -7.26 9.96
CA GLU A 29 -13.46 -6.55 11.18
C GLU A 29 -14.43 -6.64 12.36
N ASP A 30 -15.74 -6.76 12.11
CA ASP A 30 -16.73 -6.72 13.19
C ASP A 30 -16.77 -8.05 13.96
N TYR A 31 -16.14 -8.07 15.13
CA TYR A 31 -16.18 -9.20 16.05
C TYR A 31 -17.21 -9.05 17.19
N ILE A 32 -18.05 -8.02 17.13
CA ILE A 32 -19.12 -7.76 18.11
C ILE A 32 -20.44 -8.39 17.63
N GLU A 33 -20.86 -8.10 16.39
CA GLU A 33 -22.15 -8.53 15.85
C GLU A 33 -22.06 -9.92 15.17
N PRO A 34 -22.76 -10.95 15.69
CA PRO A 34 -22.72 -12.29 15.10
C PRO A 34 -23.18 -12.37 13.65
N SER A 35 -24.16 -11.56 13.23
CA SER A 35 -24.62 -11.59 11.84
C SER A 35 -23.57 -11.12 10.83
N SER A 36 -22.51 -10.43 11.26
CA SER A 36 -21.34 -10.14 10.43
C SER A 36 -20.57 -11.41 10.03
N ASP A 37 -20.56 -12.45 10.88
CA ASP A 37 -20.02 -13.77 10.53
C ASP A 37 -20.79 -14.37 9.34
N ASP A 38 -22.13 -14.29 9.36
CA ASP A 38 -23.00 -14.80 8.30
C ASP A 38 -22.83 -14.02 7.00
N ALA A 39 -22.56 -12.72 7.10
CA ALA A 39 -22.28 -11.90 5.94
C ALA A 39 -20.97 -12.30 5.27
N ALA A 40 -19.91 -12.50 6.06
CA ALA A 40 -18.64 -12.99 5.56
C ALA A 40 -18.79 -14.36 4.85
N LEU A 41 -19.56 -15.28 5.44
CA LEU A 41 -19.89 -16.57 4.84
C LEU A 41 -20.57 -16.41 3.48
N ARG A 42 -21.69 -15.68 3.43
CA ARG A 42 -22.49 -15.53 2.20
C ARG A 42 -21.73 -14.82 1.09
N LEU A 43 -20.90 -13.83 1.43
CA LEU A 43 -20.03 -13.17 0.47
C LEU A 43 -18.99 -14.14 -0.10
N ALA A 44 -18.28 -14.88 0.76
CA ALA A 44 -17.27 -15.84 0.33
C ALA A 44 -17.88 -16.95 -0.56
N GLU A 45 -18.99 -17.55 -0.13
CA GLU A 45 -19.67 -18.60 -0.91
C GLU A 45 -20.21 -18.07 -2.24
N GLY A 46 -20.88 -16.91 -2.24
CA GLY A 46 -21.44 -16.33 -3.45
C GLY A 46 -20.37 -15.87 -4.45
N LEU A 47 -19.18 -15.47 -3.99
CA LEU A 47 -18.04 -15.19 -4.85
C LEU A 47 -17.45 -16.47 -5.43
N ARG A 48 -17.29 -17.51 -4.61
CA ARG A 48 -16.83 -18.85 -5.03
C ARG A 48 -17.74 -19.44 -6.12
N GLU A 49 -19.06 -19.34 -5.96
CA GLU A 49 -20.04 -19.76 -6.96
C GLU A 49 -19.89 -19.03 -8.30
N ARG A 50 -19.41 -17.79 -8.25
CA ARG A 50 -19.11 -16.97 -9.45
C ARG A 50 -17.69 -17.17 -9.97
N GLY A 51 -16.90 -18.08 -9.38
CA GLY A 51 -15.50 -18.29 -9.74
C GLY A 51 -14.63 -17.05 -9.48
N VAL A 52 -15.02 -16.19 -8.53
CA VAL A 52 -14.28 -14.98 -8.17
C VAL A 52 -13.51 -15.24 -6.89
N ARG A 53 -12.21 -14.94 -6.90
CA ARG A 53 -11.36 -15.01 -5.70
C ARG A 53 -11.04 -13.59 -5.22
N ALA A 54 -11.46 -13.26 -4.01
CA ALA A 54 -11.17 -12.00 -3.33
C ALA A 54 -10.05 -12.15 -2.28
N THR A 55 -9.63 -11.03 -1.69
CA THR A 55 -8.80 -11.02 -0.47
C THR A 55 -9.63 -10.59 0.73
N PHE A 56 -9.72 -11.43 1.76
CA PHE A 56 -10.36 -11.09 3.04
C PHE A 56 -9.28 -10.76 4.06
N LYS A 57 -9.18 -9.49 4.46
CA LYS A 57 -8.28 -9.04 5.52
C LYS A 57 -9.02 -9.23 6.85
N ILE A 58 -8.46 -10.04 7.76
CA ILE A 58 -9.16 -10.47 8.98
C ILE A 58 -8.47 -9.89 10.20
N VAL A 59 -9.27 -9.38 11.14
CA VAL A 59 -8.79 -8.94 12.46
C VAL A 59 -8.44 -10.15 13.32
N GLY A 60 -7.35 -10.09 14.09
CA GLY A 60 -6.93 -11.17 14.98
C GLY A 60 -8.04 -11.61 15.95
N GLU A 61 -8.69 -10.65 16.60
CA GLU A 61 -9.82 -10.91 17.49
C GLU A 61 -11.05 -11.46 16.77
N LYS A 62 -11.32 -11.03 15.53
CA LYS A 62 -12.38 -11.63 14.70
C LYS A 62 -12.14 -13.11 14.48
N ALA A 63 -10.90 -13.51 14.19
CA ALA A 63 -10.57 -14.92 14.03
C ALA A 63 -10.76 -15.71 15.33
N ARG A 64 -10.39 -15.15 16.50
CA ARG A 64 -10.67 -15.78 17.81
C ARG A 64 -12.16 -15.96 18.06
N VAL A 65 -12.94 -14.93 17.78
CA VAL A 65 -14.40 -14.94 17.95
C VAL A 65 -15.07 -15.96 17.03
N LEU A 66 -14.62 -16.10 15.78
CA LEU A 66 -15.12 -17.14 14.87
C LEU A 66 -14.88 -18.56 15.43
N VAL A 67 -13.68 -18.82 15.97
CA VAL A 67 -13.37 -20.10 16.63
C VAL A 67 -14.25 -20.30 17.88
N GLN A 68 -14.36 -19.28 18.72
CA GLN A 68 -15.17 -19.33 19.95
C GLN A 68 -16.65 -19.61 19.65
N ARG A 69 -17.20 -19.03 18.58
CA ARG A 69 -18.57 -19.25 18.12
C ARG A 69 -18.78 -20.57 17.37
N GLY A 70 -17.73 -21.37 17.18
CA GLY A 70 -17.80 -22.63 16.43
C GLY A 70 -18.02 -22.45 14.92
N ARG A 71 -17.72 -21.27 14.37
CA ARG A 71 -17.98 -20.90 12.96
C ARG A 71 -16.95 -21.47 11.98
N THR A 72 -16.80 -22.79 12.02
CA THR A 72 -15.93 -23.54 11.11
C THR A 72 -16.39 -23.48 9.65
N ASP A 73 -17.68 -23.27 9.43
CA ASP A 73 -18.31 -22.96 8.15
C ASP A 73 -17.72 -21.67 7.54
N VAL A 74 -17.68 -20.58 8.31
CA VAL A 74 -17.13 -19.29 7.89
C VAL A 74 -15.65 -19.41 7.60
N LEU A 75 -14.88 -20.03 8.51
CA LEU A 75 -13.43 -20.22 8.31
C LEU A 75 -13.14 -21.02 7.03
N ARG A 76 -13.92 -22.07 6.74
CA ARG A 76 -13.77 -22.86 5.52
C ARG A 76 -14.11 -22.06 4.26
N ALA A 77 -15.18 -21.27 4.30
CA ALA A 77 -15.56 -20.43 3.16
C ALA A 77 -14.50 -19.36 2.88
N LEU A 78 -14.00 -18.69 3.92
CA LEU A 78 -12.90 -17.71 3.80
C LEU A 78 -11.62 -18.35 3.28
N ALA A 79 -11.29 -19.58 3.67
CA ALA A 79 -10.11 -20.30 3.20
C ALA A 79 -10.10 -20.59 1.69
N ALA A 80 -11.25 -20.49 0.99
CA ALA A 80 -11.31 -20.58 -0.47
C ALA A 80 -10.77 -19.31 -1.16
N HIS A 81 -10.55 -18.23 -0.41
CA HIS A 81 -10.07 -16.94 -0.87
C HIS A 81 -8.62 -16.70 -0.46
N ASP A 82 -8.11 -15.50 -0.74
CA ASP A 82 -6.85 -15.06 -0.16
C ASP A 82 -7.10 -14.38 1.18
N ILE A 83 -6.19 -14.59 2.14
CA ILE A 83 -6.31 -14.06 3.50
C ILE A 83 -5.25 -12.99 3.73
N GLY A 84 -5.69 -11.82 4.20
CA GLY A 84 -4.84 -10.73 4.66
C GLY A 84 -4.98 -10.49 6.16
N TYR A 85 -4.07 -9.70 6.72
CA TYR A 85 -4.06 -9.32 8.13
C TYR A 85 -4.60 -7.90 8.30
N HIS A 86 -5.46 -7.70 9.30
CA HIS A 86 -6.14 -6.43 9.53
C HIS A 86 -6.07 -6.01 11.00
N THR A 87 -4.85 -6.02 11.55
CA THR A 87 -4.53 -5.76 12.96
C THR A 87 -5.17 -6.73 13.98
N GLU A 88 -4.71 -6.62 15.22
CA GLU A 88 -5.02 -7.55 16.30
C GLU A 88 -6.41 -7.26 16.85
N PHE A 89 -6.65 -5.99 17.17
CA PHE A 89 -7.89 -5.50 17.78
C PHE A 89 -8.55 -4.37 16.99
N HIS A 90 -8.11 -4.12 15.75
CA HIS A 90 -8.67 -3.11 14.87
C HIS A 90 -8.70 -1.70 15.48
N SER A 91 -9.88 -1.25 15.93
CA SER A 91 -10.15 0.09 16.42
C SER A 91 -10.08 0.22 17.95
N VAL A 92 -9.73 -0.85 18.68
CA VAL A 92 -9.51 -0.75 20.13
C VAL A 92 -8.28 0.11 20.40
N HIS A 93 -8.42 1.08 21.30
CA HIS A 93 -7.38 2.05 21.58
C HIS A 93 -6.25 1.49 22.48
N PRO A 94 -5.01 1.99 22.30
CA PRO A 94 -4.60 2.92 21.24
C PRO A 94 -4.48 2.21 19.88
N ALA A 95 -5.04 2.84 18.83
CA ALA A 95 -4.91 2.36 17.46
C ALA A 95 -3.47 2.57 16.92
N PRO A 96 -3.03 1.90 15.83
CA PRO A 96 -1.65 1.97 15.32
C PRO A 96 -1.05 3.38 15.22
N ALA A 97 -1.70 4.30 14.51
CA ALA A 97 -1.23 5.67 14.37
C ALA A 97 -1.11 6.41 15.73
N GLU A 98 -1.96 6.10 16.71
CA GLU A 98 -1.96 6.80 18.00
C GLU A 98 -0.71 6.48 18.83
N TYR A 99 -0.36 5.20 18.96
CA TYR A 99 0.85 4.83 19.69
C TYR A 99 2.12 5.02 18.88
N LEU A 100 2.05 4.98 17.54
CA LEU A 100 3.22 5.17 16.67
C LEU A 100 3.59 6.64 16.45
N ALA A 101 2.64 7.58 16.61
CA ALA A 101 2.89 9.01 16.35
C ALA A 101 4.02 9.60 17.20
N CYS A 102 4.31 9.02 18.37
CA CYS A 102 5.38 9.48 19.26
C CYS A 102 6.67 8.66 19.16
N MET A 103 6.78 7.73 18.20
CA MET A 103 7.88 6.78 18.10
C MET A 103 8.74 7.01 16.85
N GLY A 104 10.04 6.73 16.96
CA GLY A 104 10.94 6.66 15.81
C GLY A 104 10.64 5.44 14.92
N LEU A 105 11.27 5.38 13.74
CA LEU A 105 11.00 4.33 12.75
C LEU A 105 11.24 2.91 13.30
N LEU A 106 12.42 2.69 13.90
CA LEU A 106 12.84 1.36 14.37
C LEU A 106 12.07 0.93 15.61
N ASP A 107 12.00 1.80 16.63
CA ASP A 107 11.30 1.50 17.87
C ASP A 107 9.80 1.34 17.64
N GLY A 108 9.21 2.16 16.76
CA GLY A 108 7.81 2.02 16.36
C GLY A 108 7.53 0.71 15.62
N ALA A 109 8.43 0.25 14.74
CA ALA A 109 8.28 -1.05 14.08
C ALA A 109 8.35 -2.21 15.08
N ALA A 110 9.22 -2.11 16.09
CA ALA A 110 9.30 -3.08 17.18
C ALA A 110 8.04 -3.07 18.04
N GLU A 111 7.50 -1.89 18.39
CA GLU A 111 6.26 -1.77 19.18
C GLU A 111 5.03 -2.28 18.43
N PHE A 112 4.89 -1.90 17.15
CA PHE A 112 3.86 -2.47 16.28
C PHE A 112 3.98 -3.99 16.28
N SER A 113 5.19 -4.52 16.11
CA SER A 113 5.40 -5.97 16.13
C SER A 113 4.98 -6.61 17.44
N ARG A 114 5.30 -6.00 18.57
CA ARG A 114 4.95 -6.49 19.90
C ARG A 114 3.44 -6.58 20.11
N ARG A 115 2.68 -5.61 19.60
CA ARG A 115 1.21 -5.53 19.74
C ARG A 115 0.46 -6.41 18.76
N GLU A 116 0.96 -6.50 17.53
CA GLU A 116 0.18 -6.97 16.39
C GLU A 116 0.55 -8.39 15.94
N ARG A 117 1.76 -8.89 16.26
CA ARG A 117 2.22 -10.17 15.70
C ARG A 117 1.35 -11.37 16.10
N GLY A 118 0.68 -11.30 17.25
CA GLY A 118 -0.17 -12.38 17.76
C GLY A 118 -1.30 -12.74 16.78
N GLY A 119 -2.04 -11.74 16.30
CA GLY A 119 -3.15 -11.89 15.38
C GLY A 119 -2.69 -12.41 14.03
N PHE A 120 -1.56 -11.91 13.54
CA PHE A 120 -0.94 -12.40 12.30
C PHE A 120 -0.64 -13.91 12.37
N LEU A 121 0.04 -14.35 13.44
CA LEU A 121 0.40 -15.76 13.63
C LEU A 121 -0.83 -16.65 13.86
N LEU A 122 -1.88 -16.12 14.49
CA LEU A 122 -3.14 -16.83 14.65
C LEU A 122 -3.79 -17.11 13.29
N LEU A 123 -3.84 -16.12 12.39
CA LEU A 123 -4.38 -16.32 11.04
C LEU A 123 -3.55 -17.33 10.26
N GLU A 124 -2.23 -17.24 10.31
CA GLU A 124 -1.34 -18.23 9.68
C GLU A 124 -1.67 -19.65 10.14
N LYS A 125 -1.84 -19.84 11.46
CA LYS A 125 -2.22 -21.13 12.03
C LYS A 125 -3.60 -21.61 11.56
N LEU A 126 -4.59 -20.72 11.51
CA LEU A 126 -5.98 -21.08 11.19
C LEU A 126 -6.18 -21.41 9.70
N PHE A 127 -5.49 -20.70 8.82
CA PHE A 127 -5.65 -20.82 7.37
C PHE A 127 -4.54 -21.63 6.70
N GLY A 128 -3.50 -22.01 7.43
CA GLY A 128 -2.38 -22.84 6.95
C GLY A 128 -1.40 -22.13 6.04
N LEU A 129 -1.59 -20.83 5.80
CA LEU A 129 -0.69 -19.97 5.03
C LEU A 129 -0.57 -18.61 5.72
N PRO A 130 0.61 -17.98 5.70
CA PRO A 130 0.75 -16.63 6.22
C PRO A 130 -0.16 -15.66 5.45
N PRO A 131 -0.78 -14.68 6.14
CA PRO A 131 -1.52 -13.60 5.49
C PRO A 131 -0.69 -12.93 4.38
N SER A 132 -1.30 -12.70 3.21
CA SER A 132 -0.60 -12.20 2.01
C SER A 132 -0.35 -10.70 2.03
N CYS A 133 -1.22 -9.95 2.71
CA CYS A 133 -1.18 -8.50 2.78
C CYS A 133 -1.55 -7.99 4.17
N TYR A 134 -1.36 -6.68 4.35
CA TYR A 134 -1.82 -5.92 5.49
C TYR A 134 -2.76 -4.79 5.05
N GLY A 135 -3.83 -4.56 5.81
CA GLY A 135 -4.67 -3.36 5.74
C GLY A 135 -4.73 -2.68 7.10
N GLN A 136 -4.72 -1.35 7.11
CA GLN A 136 -4.75 -0.55 8.34
C GLN A 136 -6.16 -0.41 8.88
N PRO A 137 -6.34 -0.30 10.20
CA PRO A 137 -7.66 -0.07 10.76
C PRO A 137 -7.99 1.42 10.69
N GLY A 138 -9.18 1.77 10.18
CA GLY A 138 -9.78 3.10 10.39
C GLY A 138 -8.87 4.32 10.11
N ASN A 139 -8.24 4.39 8.94
CA ASN A 139 -7.27 5.46 8.59
C ASN A 139 -6.04 5.60 9.50
N SER A 140 -5.79 4.63 10.38
CA SER A 140 -4.67 4.59 11.32
C SER A 140 -3.38 4.08 10.63
N TRP A 141 -2.89 4.85 9.66
CA TRP A 141 -1.69 4.54 8.86
C TRP A 141 -0.40 4.97 9.58
N ALA A 142 0.70 4.24 9.39
CA ALA A 142 2.01 4.66 9.89
C ALA A 142 3.19 4.03 9.08
N PRO A 143 4.25 4.77 8.71
CA PRO A 143 5.37 4.23 7.93
C PRO A 143 6.13 3.10 8.63
N GLN A 144 6.20 3.13 9.97
CA GLN A 144 6.89 2.15 10.80
C GLN A 144 6.40 0.73 10.55
N VAL A 145 5.12 0.58 10.20
CA VAL A 145 4.48 -0.70 9.92
C VAL A 145 5.19 -1.45 8.79
N ASN A 146 5.75 -0.74 7.81
CA ASN A 146 6.45 -1.37 6.69
C ASN A 146 7.64 -2.24 7.13
N LEU A 147 8.42 -1.76 8.10
CA LEU A 147 9.57 -2.51 8.62
C LEU A 147 9.11 -3.78 9.32
N ALA A 148 8.08 -3.68 10.16
CA ALA A 148 7.49 -4.83 10.85
C ALA A 148 6.95 -5.87 9.87
N LEU A 149 6.17 -5.43 8.88
CA LEU A 149 5.58 -6.30 7.86
C LEU A 149 6.63 -7.03 7.02
N ARG A 150 7.71 -6.35 6.61
CA ARG A 150 8.82 -7.00 5.90
C ARG A 150 9.48 -8.06 6.77
N ALA A 151 9.68 -7.80 8.07
CA ALA A 151 10.23 -8.77 9.01
C ALA A 151 9.32 -9.99 9.21
N TRP A 152 8.01 -9.84 8.98
CA TRP A 152 7.05 -10.94 9.00
C TRP A 152 6.90 -11.65 7.65
N GLY A 153 7.58 -11.17 6.59
CA GLY A 153 7.48 -11.73 5.24
C GLY A 153 6.26 -11.27 4.45
N VAL A 154 5.49 -10.29 4.94
CA VAL A 154 4.38 -9.67 4.22
C VAL A 154 4.95 -8.77 3.11
N ARG A 155 4.35 -8.81 1.93
CA ARG A 155 4.86 -8.11 0.73
C ARG A 155 3.93 -7.04 0.19
N VAL A 156 2.67 -7.03 0.63
CA VAL A 156 1.63 -6.16 0.09
C VAL A 156 0.96 -5.35 1.19
N TYR A 157 0.89 -4.04 0.99
CA TYR A 157 0.04 -3.13 1.74
C TYR A 157 -1.21 -2.86 0.89
N MET A 158 -2.38 -3.27 1.36
CA MET A 158 -3.64 -3.20 0.60
C MET A 158 -4.69 -2.46 1.42
N ASP A 159 -5.01 -1.24 0.98
CA ASP A 159 -6.00 -0.38 1.61
C ASP A 159 -6.42 0.75 0.66
N ASP A 160 -7.24 1.70 1.12
CA ASP A 160 -7.52 2.93 0.37
C ASP A 160 -7.65 4.15 1.30
N ALA A 161 -6.63 4.99 1.28
CA ALA A 161 -6.62 6.30 1.95
C ALA A 161 -5.63 7.26 1.27
N GLY A 162 -5.43 8.46 1.82
CA GLY A 162 -4.71 9.56 1.14
C GLY A 162 -3.30 9.88 1.64
N GLN A 163 -2.71 9.07 2.53
CA GLN A 163 -1.44 9.37 3.20
C GLN A 163 -0.25 9.35 2.24
N VAL A 164 -0.25 8.43 1.27
CA VAL A 164 0.77 8.26 0.23
C VAL A 164 0.10 7.79 -1.06
N GLY A 165 0.65 8.14 -2.23
CA GLY A 165 0.12 7.67 -3.51
C GLY A 165 1.11 7.82 -4.66
N PHE A 166 0.84 7.15 -5.79
CA PHE A 166 1.63 7.30 -7.01
C PHE A 166 0.75 7.21 -8.25
N ASP A 167 0.38 8.36 -8.81
CA ASP A 167 -0.31 8.49 -10.10
C ASP A 167 -1.52 7.54 -10.29
N GLU A 168 -2.27 7.33 -9.19
CA GLU A 168 -3.47 6.49 -9.12
C GLU A 168 -3.26 5.03 -9.57
N GLN A 169 -2.06 4.47 -9.36
CA GLN A 169 -1.70 3.09 -9.67
C GLN A 169 -0.82 2.47 -8.56
N PRO A 170 -0.65 1.14 -8.50
CA PRO A 170 0.20 0.50 -7.51
C PRO A 170 1.65 0.99 -7.55
N PHE A 171 2.29 1.02 -6.38
CA PHE A 171 3.63 1.55 -6.21
C PHE A 171 4.44 0.80 -5.15
N TRP A 172 5.75 0.95 -5.19
CA TRP A 172 6.64 0.46 -4.15
C TRP A 172 6.89 1.58 -3.15
N TYR A 173 6.73 1.29 -1.86
CA TYR A 173 7.02 2.21 -0.77
C TYR A 173 7.42 1.43 0.49
N GLY A 174 8.50 1.84 1.16
CA GLY A 174 9.01 1.14 2.33
C GLY A 174 9.23 -0.34 2.07
N GLY A 175 9.63 -0.72 0.85
CA GLY A 175 9.88 -2.11 0.46
C GLY A 175 8.64 -2.99 0.29
N LEU A 176 7.42 -2.46 0.40
CA LEU A 176 6.18 -3.20 0.13
C LEU A 176 5.54 -2.74 -1.18
N LEU A 177 4.77 -3.63 -1.81
CA LEU A 177 3.85 -3.27 -2.89
C LEU A 177 2.61 -2.64 -2.27
N TYR A 178 2.37 -1.37 -2.55
CA TYR A 178 1.17 -0.66 -2.16
C TYR A 178 0.11 -0.75 -3.25
N ILE A 179 -1.04 -1.32 -2.89
CA ILE A 179 -2.31 -1.20 -3.61
C ILE A 179 -3.15 -0.26 -2.75
N PHE A 180 -2.96 1.04 -2.99
CA PHE A 180 -3.35 2.11 -2.08
C PHE A 180 -3.53 3.42 -2.86
N ASN A 181 -4.54 4.22 -2.51
CA ASN A 181 -4.78 5.52 -3.13
C ASN A 181 -4.86 5.44 -4.66
N LEU A 182 -5.65 4.50 -5.18
CA LEU A 182 -5.80 4.31 -6.63
C LEU A 182 -6.76 5.34 -7.26
N GLY A 183 -7.27 6.28 -6.45
CA GLY A 183 -8.08 7.42 -6.88
C GLY A 183 -9.27 6.97 -7.74
N ARG A 184 -9.33 7.45 -8.98
CA ARG A 184 -10.41 7.07 -9.93
C ARG A 184 -10.49 5.58 -10.26
N HIS A 185 -9.45 4.79 -9.97
CA HIS A 185 -9.44 3.34 -10.16
C HIS A 185 -9.82 2.56 -8.88
N THR A 186 -10.28 3.25 -7.83
CA THR A 186 -11.07 2.66 -6.75
C THR A 186 -12.55 2.84 -7.10
N VAL A 187 -13.25 1.76 -7.43
CA VAL A 187 -14.67 1.81 -7.83
C VAL A 187 -15.49 0.80 -7.04
N ARG A 188 -16.62 1.25 -6.49
CA ARG A 188 -17.59 0.43 -5.75
C ARG A 188 -19.03 0.78 -6.16
N ALA A 189 -19.90 -0.21 -6.13
CA ALA A 189 -21.35 0.00 -6.14
C ALA A 189 -21.86 0.41 -4.76
N ASP A 190 -22.85 1.31 -4.72
CA ASP A 190 -23.57 1.71 -3.51
C ASP A 190 -24.56 0.61 -3.12
N LEU A 191 -24.33 -0.05 -1.97
CA LEU A 191 -25.15 -1.18 -1.51
C LEU A 191 -26.55 -0.75 -1.04
N ASN A 192 -26.79 0.55 -0.88
CA ASN A 192 -28.03 1.08 -0.30
C ASN A 192 -29.01 1.59 -1.35
N ASP A 193 -28.55 1.81 -2.58
CA ASP A 193 -29.34 2.45 -3.64
C ASP A 193 -29.22 1.70 -4.97
N PRO A 194 -30.23 0.87 -5.32
CA PRO A 194 -30.26 0.16 -6.60
C PRO A 194 -30.17 1.08 -7.81
N ALA A 195 -30.66 2.32 -7.71
CA ALA A 195 -30.67 3.26 -8.83
C ALA A 195 -29.26 3.72 -9.21
N ARG A 196 -28.29 3.60 -8.31
CA ARG A 196 -26.88 3.97 -8.54
C ARG A 196 -26.04 2.85 -9.14
N LEU A 197 -26.56 1.63 -9.24
CA LEU A 197 -25.80 0.49 -9.74
C LEU A 197 -25.34 0.71 -11.19
N GLU A 198 -26.19 1.24 -12.06
CA GLU A 198 -25.82 1.53 -13.45
C GLU A 198 -24.75 2.62 -13.57
N GLU A 199 -24.74 3.59 -12.66
CA GLU A 199 -23.67 4.60 -12.60
C GLU A 199 -22.34 3.96 -12.17
N ALA A 200 -22.36 3.10 -11.16
CA ALA A 200 -21.16 2.38 -10.74
C ALA A 200 -20.58 1.55 -11.89
N LYS A 201 -21.43 0.81 -12.64
CA LYS A 201 -21.02 0.02 -13.82
C LYS A 201 -20.32 0.89 -14.87
N ARG A 202 -20.91 2.04 -15.21
CA ARG A 202 -20.28 3.00 -16.14
C ARG A 202 -18.94 3.54 -15.64
N ARG A 203 -18.83 3.83 -14.33
CA ARG A 203 -17.56 4.27 -13.73
C ARG A 203 -16.49 3.19 -13.79
N PHE A 204 -16.87 1.93 -13.60
CA PHE A 204 -15.95 0.79 -13.77
C PHE A 204 -15.43 0.70 -15.20
N ASP A 205 -16.33 0.75 -16.18
CA ASP A 205 -15.97 0.64 -17.60
C ASP A 205 -15.04 1.79 -18.01
N ALA A 206 -15.28 3.00 -17.50
CA ALA A 206 -14.40 4.14 -17.70
C ALA A 206 -13.02 3.96 -17.04
N ALA A 207 -12.97 3.37 -15.84
CA ALA A 207 -11.70 3.04 -15.17
C ALA A 207 -10.92 1.96 -15.94
N ALA A 208 -11.60 0.93 -16.44
CA ALA A 208 -11.02 -0.12 -17.28
C ALA A 208 -10.43 0.45 -18.57
N GLU A 209 -11.14 1.36 -19.22
CA GLU A 209 -10.64 2.05 -20.41
C GLU A 209 -9.45 2.97 -20.10
N SER A 210 -9.49 3.67 -18.96
CA SER A 210 -8.39 4.51 -18.46
C SER A 210 -7.10 3.71 -18.28
N VAL A 211 -7.16 2.54 -17.62
CA VAL A 211 -5.97 1.71 -17.43
C VAL A 211 -5.48 1.09 -18.74
N ARG A 212 -6.38 0.69 -19.66
CA ARG A 212 -5.98 0.18 -20.99
C ARG A 212 -5.18 1.22 -21.77
N ARG A 213 -5.64 2.47 -21.81
CA ARG A 213 -4.93 3.57 -22.49
C ARG A 213 -3.53 3.84 -21.92
N ARG A 214 -3.28 3.46 -20.66
CA ARG A 214 -1.97 3.59 -19.99
C ARG A 214 -1.03 2.40 -20.26
N GLY A 215 -1.46 1.40 -21.03
CA GLY A 215 -0.68 0.18 -21.24
C GLY A 215 -0.94 -0.92 -20.20
N GLY A 216 -2.04 -0.80 -19.45
CA GLY A 216 -2.48 -1.74 -18.43
C GLY A 216 -2.46 -1.14 -17.04
N GLY A 217 -3.09 -1.81 -16.08
CA GLY A 217 -3.13 -1.31 -14.71
C GLY A 217 -4.06 -2.08 -13.79
N VAL A 218 -4.20 -1.56 -12.59
CA VAL A 218 -5.00 -2.13 -11.50
C VAL A 218 -6.20 -1.24 -11.19
N ILE A 219 -7.34 -1.88 -10.98
CA ILE A 219 -8.56 -1.32 -10.41
C ILE A 219 -8.85 -2.08 -9.12
N GLN A 220 -9.28 -1.38 -8.07
CA GLN A 220 -9.70 -2.02 -6.82
C GLN A 220 -11.15 -1.73 -6.46
N THR A 221 -11.75 -2.67 -5.75
CA THR A 221 -13.05 -2.56 -5.10
C THR A 221 -12.93 -3.11 -3.70
N TYR A 222 -13.54 -2.43 -2.72
CA TYR A 222 -13.52 -2.88 -1.35
C TYR A 222 -14.83 -2.65 -0.62
N TYR A 223 -15.07 -3.47 0.40
CA TYR A 223 -16.22 -3.43 1.28
C TYR A 223 -15.89 -4.05 2.65
N HIS A 224 -16.83 -4.00 3.57
CA HIS A 224 -16.72 -4.63 4.89
C HIS A 224 -17.95 -5.53 5.07
N PRO A 225 -17.84 -6.81 5.47
CA PRO A 225 -19.01 -7.69 5.63
C PRO A 225 -20.10 -7.10 6.53
N THR A 226 -19.73 -6.26 7.51
CA THR A 226 -20.69 -5.53 8.35
C THR A 226 -21.65 -4.64 7.55
N GLU A 227 -21.21 -4.11 6.40
CA GLU A 227 -22.05 -3.27 5.53
C GLU A 227 -23.27 -4.04 5.00
N TRP A 228 -23.32 -5.38 5.03
CA TRP A 228 -24.52 -6.13 4.62
C TRP A 228 -25.52 -6.33 5.73
N VAL A 229 -25.15 -6.09 6.98
CA VAL A 229 -25.97 -6.46 8.14
C VAL A 229 -26.25 -5.31 9.08
N THR A 230 -25.43 -4.25 9.06
CA THR A 230 -25.58 -3.09 9.94
C THR A 230 -25.76 -1.79 9.15
N THR A 231 -26.34 -0.79 9.80
CA THR A 231 -26.51 0.57 9.27
C THR A 231 -25.43 1.54 9.74
N GLU A 232 -24.57 1.09 10.64
CA GLU A 232 -23.43 1.81 11.19
C GLU A 232 -22.29 0.82 11.51
N PHE A 233 -21.07 1.33 11.61
CA PHE A 233 -19.91 0.50 11.94
C PHE A 233 -19.83 0.26 13.45
N TRP A 234 -19.52 -0.98 13.82
CA TRP A 234 -19.34 -1.43 15.20
C TRP A 234 -18.32 -0.61 15.98
N ASP A 235 -17.26 -0.16 15.31
CA ASP A 235 -16.19 0.59 15.93
C ASP A 235 -16.59 2.06 16.22
N GLY A 236 -17.36 2.69 15.35
CA GLY A 236 -17.94 4.01 15.63
C GLY A 236 -18.90 4.00 16.83
N VAL A 237 -19.62 2.89 17.03
CA VAL A 237 -20.52 2.71 18.18
C VAL A 237 -19.76 2.58 19.50
N ASN A 238 -18.58 1.95 19.49
CA ASN A 238 -17.88 1.53 20.71
C ASN A 238 -16.61 2.33 21.02
N PHE A 239 -15.90 2.79 20.00
CA PHE A 239 -14.56 3.39 20.12
C PHE A 239 -14.47 4.80 19.54
N SER A 240 -15.61 5.45 19.28
CA SER A 240 -15.59 6.82 18.76
C SER A 240 -14.84 7.77 19.69
N HIS A 241 -14.05 8.65 19.09
CA HIS A 241 -13.36 9.74 19.75
C HIS A 241 -12.39 9.31 20.86
N GLY A 242 -11.72 8.17 20.71
CA GLY A 242 -10.77 7.63 21.68
C GLY A 242 -11.42 6.88 22.84
N ALA A 243 -12.72 6.57 22.74
CA ALA A 243 -13.41 5.79 23.76
C ALA A 243 -12.84 4.37 23.80
N SER A 244 -12.61 3.83 25.00
CA SER A 244 -12.12 2.46 25.17
C SER A 244 -12.91 1.75 26.27
N PRO A 245 -14.22 1.52 26.08
CA PRO A 245 -15.06 0.85 27.08
C PRO A 245 -14.63 -0.60 27.27
N GLU A 246 -14.92 -1.14 28.45
CA GLU A 246 -14.66 -2.54 28.75
C GLU A 246 -15.51 -3.45 27.87
N ARG A 247 -15.03 -4.67 27.60
CA ARG A 247 -15.70 -5.61 26.69
C ARG A 247 -17.14 -5.92 27.10
N SER A 248 -17.45 -5.90 28.40
CA SER A 248 -18.81 -6.08 28.94
C SER A 248 -19.77 -4.93 28.61
N GLU A 249 -19.25 -3.76 28.25
CA GLU A 249 -20.02 -2.56 27.94
C GLU A 249 -20.22 -2.34 26.44
N TRP A 250 -19.59 -3.19 25.61
CA TRP A 250 -19.70 -3.09 24.17
C TRP A 250 -21.13 -3.28 23.68
N LYS A 251 -21.54 -2.41 22.77
CA LYS A 251 -22.88 -2.34 22.19
C LYS A 251 -22.85 -2.86 20.77
N ARG A 252 -23.90 -3.59 20.40
CA ARG A 252 -24.10 -4.02 19.02
C ARG A 252 -24.53 -2.83 18.15
N PRO A 253 -24.01 -2.70 16.93
CA PRO A 253 -24.49 -1.72 15.96
C PRO A 253 -25.94 -2.02 15.55
N ARG A 254 -26.66 -1.00 15.04
CA ARG A 254 -28.02 -1.19 14.51
C ARG A 254 -28.01 -2.07 13.27
N LEU A 255 -28.93 -3.03 13.23
CA LEU A 255 -29.10 -3.94 12.12
C LEU A 255 -29.88 -3.31 10.96
N ARG A 256 -29.61 -3.77 9.74
CA ARG A 256 -30.45 -3.57 8.56
C ARG A 256 -31.72 -4.41 8.65
N THR A 257 -32.78 -3.95 7.98
CA THR A 257 -33.96 -4.80 7.76
C THR A 257 -33.62 -5.96 6.83
N PRO A 258 -34.32 -7.11 6.92
CA PRO A 258 -34.09 -8.24 6.02
C PRO A 258 -34.11 -7.85 4.53
N GLU A 259 -35.04 -6.99 4.13
CA GLU A 259 -35.19 -6.51 2.75
C GLU A 259 -33.96 -5.71 2.30
N ALA A 260 -33.44 -4.83 3.17
CA ALA A 260 -32.23 -4.05 2.89
C ALA A 260 -30.97 -4.93 2.81
N ARG A 261 -30.91 -6.03 3.59
CA ARG A 261 -29.82 -7.02 3.50
C ARG A 261 -29.85 -7.72 2.14
N GLU A 262 -31.01 -8.24 1.73
CA GLU A 262 -31.16 -8.91 0.43
C GLU A 262 -30.89 -7.98 -0.75
N GLN A 263 -31.33 -6.72 -0.64
CA GLN A 263 -31.00 -5.70 -1.63
C GLN A 263 -29.48 -5.53 -1.78
N ALA A 264 -28.74 -5.39 -0.68
CA ALA A 264 -27.29 -5.21 -0.71
C ALA A 264 -26.58 -6.41 -1.38
N TYR A 265 -27.01 -7.64 -1.10
CA TYR A 265 -26.47 -8.83 -1.78
C TYR A 265 -26.76 -8.83 -3.27
N ARG A 266 -28.00 -8.52 -3.67
CA ARG A 266 -28.39 -8.46 -5.09
C ARG A 266 -27.56 -7.43 -5.85
N ILE A 267 -27.46 -6.20 -5.33
CA ILE A 267 -26.66 -5.13 -5.93
C ILE A 267 -25.21 -5.57 -6.08
N PHE A 268 -24.61 -6.08 -5.00
CA PHE A 268 -23.21 -6.49 -5.01
C PHE A 268 -22.92 -7.59 -6.01
N PHE A 269 -23.73 -8.65 -6.05
CA PHE A 269 -23.47 -9.76 -6.95
C PHE A 269 -23.76 -9.40 -8.41
N GLU A 270 -24.76 -8.56 -8.68
CA GLU A 270 -24.97 -8.02 -10.03
C GLU A 270 -23.81 -7.14 -10.48
N TRP A 271 -23.25 -6.34 -9.58
CA TRP A 271 -22.02 -5.57 -9.79
C TRP A 271 -20.82 -6.48 -10.11
N VAL A 272 -20.56 -7.51 -9.28
CA VAL A 272 -19.47 -8.48 -9.52
C VAL A 272 -19.63 -9.18 -10.87
N ASP A 273 -20.87 -9.53 -11.23
CA ASP A 273 -21.19 -10.17 -12.49
C ASP A 273 -21.00 -9.23 -13.69
N HIS A 274 -21.18 -7.91 -13.54
CA HIS A 274 -20.78 -6.92 -14.54
C HIS A 274 -19.27 -6.88 -14.70
N VAL A 275 -18.55 -6.66 -13.59
CA VAL A 275 -17.09 -6.50 -13.57
C VAL A 275 -16.37 -7.71 -14.16
N ARG A 276 -16.74 -8.93 -13.76
CA ARG A 276 -16.06 -10.14 -14.24
C ARG A 276 -16.29 -10.43 -15.73
N ARG A 277 -17.29 -9.80 -16.35
CA ARG A 277 -17.57 -9.91 -17.79
C ARG A 277 -16.83 -8.87 -18.63
N THR A 278 -16.11 -7.93 -18.01
CA THR A 278 -15.28 -6.96 -18.72
C THR A 278 -14.20 -7.69 -19.55
N PRO A 279 -14.14 -7.48 -20.89
CA PRO A 279 -13.20 -8.19 -21.75
C PRO A 279 -11.73 -8.00 -21.34
N GLY A 280 -10.98 -9.10 -21.29
CA GLY A 280 -9.55 -9.09 -20.96
C GLY A 280 -9.21 -8.77 -19.49
N LEU A 281 -10.22 -8.63 -18.63
CA LEU A 281 -10.02 -8.42 -17.21
C LEU A 281 -9.50 -9.71 -16.55
N ARG A 282 -8.54 -9.56 -15.64
CA ARG A 282 -7.98 -10.61 -14.81
C ARG A 282 -8.28 -10.32 -13.36
N ILE A 283 -8.97 -11.23 -12.70
CA ILE A 283 -9.23 -11.16 -11.25
C ILE A 283 -7.98 -11.66 -10.55
N VAL A 284 -7.43 -10.85 -9.64
CA VAL A 284 -6.22 -11.19 -8.87
C VAL A 284 -6.42 -10.86 -7.41
N THR A 285 -5.73 -11.59 -6.56
CA THR A 285 -5.69 -11.38 -5.11
C THR A 285 -4.42 -10.64 -4.69
N ALA A 286 -4.36 -10.18 -3.44
CA ALA A 286 -3.16 -9.56 -2.89
C ALA A 286 -1.94 -10.49 -2.99
N ARG A 287 -2.11 -11.79 -2.78
CA ARG A 287 -1.04 -12.79 -2.91
C ARG A 287 -0.45 -12.89 -4.31
N GLU A 288 -1.28 -12.71 -5.33
CA GLU A 288 -0.88 -12.83 -6.74
C GLU A 288 -0.29 -11.52 -7.27
N ALA A 289 -0.68 -10.38 -6.69
CA ALA A 289 -0.30 -9.06 -7.18
C ALA A 289 1.22 -8.82 -7.35
N PRO A 290 2.11 -9.24 -6.42
CA PRO A 290 3.55 -9.05 -6.60
C PRO A 290 4.13 -9.68 -7.87
N ALA A 291 3.53 -10.78 -8.37
CA ALA A 291 4.00 -11.45 -9.56
C ALA A 291 3.71 -10.67 -10.86
N LEU A 292 2.79 -9.70 -10.79
CA LEU A 292 2.40 -8.87 -11.93
C LEU A 292 3.43 -7.79 -12.27
N PHE A 293 4.28 -7.42 -11.32
CA PHE A 293 5.17 -6.27 -11.41
C PHE A 293 6.64 -6.68 -11.57
N GLU A 294 7.41 -5.86 -12.27
CA GLU A 294 8.86 -5.97 -12.39
C GLU A 294 9.48 -6.07 -10.97
N PRO A 295 10.58 -6.83 -10.81
CA PRO A 295 11.26 -6.94 -9.51
C PRO A 295 11.57 -5.56 -8.92
N ARG A 296 11.28 -5.39 -7.63
CA ARG A 296 11.56 -4.15 -6.91
C ARG A 296 13.04 -3.78 -6.97
N ASP A 297 13.95 -4.73 -6.88
CA ASP A 297 15.39 -4.47 -6.68
C ASP A 297 16.20 -4.60 -7.99
N ALA A 298 15.65 -4.10 -9.10
CA ALA A 298 16.36 -4.08 -10.38
C ALA A 298 17.46 -2.99 -10.42
N ALA A 299 18.54 -3.24 -11.15
CA ALA A 299 19.57 -2.23 -11.40
C ALA A 299 19.04 -1.10 -12.31
N PRO A 300 19.28 0.17 -11.96
CA PRO A 300 18.94 1.27 -12.86
C PRO A 300 19.85 1.29 -14.10
N PRO A 301 19.34 1.76 -15.25
CA PRO A 301 20.16 2.01 -16.43
C PRO A 301 21.35 2.94 -16.16
N ALA A 302 22.46 2.70 -16.84
CA ALA A 302 23.65 3.53 -16.73
C ALA A 302 23.33 5.01 -17.04
N GLY A 303 23.80 5.90 -16.17
CA GLY A 303 23.59 7.35 -16.32
C GLY A 303 22.25 7.88 -15.82
N LEU A 304 21.23 7.03 -15.61
CA LEU A 304 19.91 7.48 -15.14
C LEU A 304 20.00 8.23 -13.80
N ALA A 305 20.86 7.76 -12.89
CA ALA A 305 21.00 8.35 -11.57
C ALA A 305 21.50 9.81 -11.58
N ARG A 306 22.05 10.30 -12.70
CA ARG A 306 22.42 11.71 -12.88
C ARG A 306 21.22 12.65 -12.81
N ARG A 307 20.00 12.16 -13.06
CA ARG A 307 18.74 12.93 -12.90
C ARG A 307 18.53 13.47 -11.48
N LEU A 308 19.11 12.81 -10.47
CA LEU A 308 19.06 13.28 -9.09
C LEU A 308 19.72 14.65 -8.88
N ALA A 309 20.57 15.11 -9.81
CA ALA A 309 21.16 16.45 -9.75
C ALA A 309 20.13 17.58 -9.96
N GLU A 310 18.99 17.26 -10.59
CA GLU A 310 17.90 18.20 -10.90
C GLU A 310 16.70 18.00 -9.97
N SER A 311 16.39 16.74 -9.65
CA SER A 311 15.22 16.37 -8.87
C SER A 311 15.42 15.02 -8.18
N LEU A 312 15.22 15.00 -6.86
CA LEU A 312 15.11 13.78 -6.09
C LEU A 312 13.64 13.32 -6.17
N ASP A 313 13.36 12.45 -7.14
CA ASP A 313 12.09 11.75 -7.34
C ASP A 313 12.37 10.37 -7.96
N ALA A 314 11.32 9.60 -8.18
CA ALA A 314 11.40 8.42 -9.02
C ALA A 314 11.62 8.81 -10.50
N HIS A 315 12.61 8.20 -11.15
CA HIS A 315 12.87 8.38 -12.58
C HIS A 315 12.81 7.03 -13.28
N GLU A 316 12.00 6.94 -14.34
CA GLU A 316 11.86 5.75 -15.21
C GLU A 316 11.56 4.43 -14.46
N GLY A 317 10.93 4.51 -13.29
CA GLY A 317 10.57 3.35 -12.47
C GLY A 317 11.57 3.00 -11.37
N PHE A 318 12.60 3.82 -11.15
CA PHE A 318 13.58 3.68 -10.08
C PHE A 318 13.41 4.82 -9.08
N SER A 319 13.41 4.50 -7.78
CA SER A 319 13.28 5.47 -6.69
C SER A 319 14.57 6.28 -6.52
N ALA A 320 14.48 7.39 -5.78
CA ALA A 320 15.66 8.18 -5.45
C ALA A 320 16.72 7.35 -4.69
N ALA A 321 16.29 6.39 -3.85
CA ALA A 321 17.18 5.45 -3.18
C ALA A 321 17.91 4.54 -4.18
N ASP A 322 17.22 3.89 -5.12
CA ASP A 322 17.86 2.99 -6.10
C ASP A 322 18.94 3.73 -6.91
N LEU A 323 18.63 4.96 -7.32
CA LEU A 323 19.53 5.81 -8.08
C LEU A 323 20.73 6.25 -7.25
N LEU A 324 20.53 6.60 -5.97
CA LEU A 324 21.63 6.94 -5.08
C LEU A 324 22.55 5.74 -4.82
N LEU A 325 22.00 4.54 -4.61
CA LEU A 325 22.79 3.31 -4.46
C LEU A 325 23.68 3.06 -5.69
N SER A 326 23.14 3.27 -6.89
CA SER A 326 23.90 3.17 -8.14
C SER A 326 25.08 4.15 -8.18
N LEU A 327 24.90 5.41 -7.77
CA LEU A 327 25.99 6.38 -7.72
C LEU A 327 27.06 6.05 -6.67
N LEU A 328 26.66 5.40 -5.58
CA LEU A 328 27.54 4.90 -4.52
C LEU A 328 28.30 3.62 -4.93
N GLY A 329 27.95 3.00 -6.05
CA GLY A 329 28.54 1.73 -6.50
C GLY A 329 28.10 0.55 -5.62
N LEU A 330 26.86 0.58 -5.14
CA LEU A 330 26.25 -0.49 -4.36
C LEU A 330 25.39 -1.38 -5.25
N GLU A 331 25.33 -2.67 -4.91
CA GLU A 331 24.43 -3.61 -5.56
C GLU A 331 22.96 -3.21 -5.32
N PRO A 332 22.07 -3.40 -6.32
CA PRO A 332 20.65 -3.12 -6.18
C PRO A 332 20.02 -3.89 -5.01
N GLN A 333 19.43 -3.16 -4.09
CA GLN A 333 18.75 -3.71 -2.92
C GLN A 333 17.78 -2.68 -2.36
N HIS A 334 16.78 -3.15 -1.61
CA HIS A 334 15.98 -2.23 -0.80
C HIS A 334 16.80 -1.70 0.36
N VAL A 335 16.74 -0.38 0.55
CA VAL A 335 17.25 0.32 1.73
C VAL A 335 16.15 1.23 2.25
N ASP A 336 16.03 1.35 3.56
CA ASP A 336 15.11 2.33 4.14
C ASP A 336 15.62 3.76 3.94
N GLY A 337 14.71 4.74 3.99
CA GLY A 337 15.09 6.14 3.98
C GLY A 337 15.81 6.56 5.27
N PRO A 338 16.31 7.82 5.34
CA PRO A 338 16.88 8.37 6.57
C PRO A 338 15.88 8.33 7.73
N LEU A 339 16.39 8.30 8.96
CA LEU A 339 15.56 8.32 10.18
C LEU A 339 15.19 9.74 10.60
N ARG A 340 15.99 10.72 10.18
CA ARG A 340 15.86 12.12 10.61
C ARG A 340 16.26 13.03 9.46
N ARG A 341 15.69 14.24 9.43
CA ARG A 341 16.23 15.32 8.62
C ARG A 341 17.48 15.88 9.25
N SER A 342 18.45 16.21 8.40
CA SER A 342 19.62 16.98 8.81
C SER A 342 19.79 18.21 7.94
N THR A 343 20.55 19.17 8.46
CA THR A 343 20.90 20.40 7.78
C THR A 343 22.35 20.36 7.31
N THR A 344 22.57 20.80 6.08
CA THR A 344 23.91 21.05 5.54
C THR A 344 24.58 22.18 6.33
N THR A 345 25.76 21.90 6.87
CA THR A 345 26.61 22.90 7.56
C THR A 345 27.79 23.35 6.70
N TRP A 346 28.04 22.68 5.58
CA TRP A 346 29.05 23.10 4.60
C TRP A 346 28.62 24.40 3.91
N THR A 347 29.49 25.41 3.95
CA THR A 347 29.21 26.76 3.42
C THR A 347 29.95 27.09 2.13
N GLU A 348 31.03 26.38 1.82
CA GLU A 348 31.86 26.65 0.65
C GLU A 348 31.16 26.18 -0.65
N PRO A 349 31.36 26.87 -1.78
CA PRO A 349 30.69 26.53 -3.05
C PRO A 349 31.16 25.20 -3.65
N SER A 350 32.32 24.68 -3.20
CA SER A 350 32.84 23.39 -3.64
C SER A 350 33.51 22.62 -2.52
N ILE A 351 33.54 21.30 -2.66
CA ILE A 351 34.17 20.38 -1.71
C ILE A 351 35.48 19.87 -2.31
N PRO A 352 36.60 19.86 -1.56
CA PRO A 352 37.83 19.23 -2.00
C PRO A 352 37.61 17.76 -2.37
N ARG A 353 38.06 17.35 -3.55
CA ARG A 353 37.87 16.00 -4.09
C ARG A 353 38.19 14.88 -3.08
N PRO A 354 39.34 14.88 -2.37
CA PRO A 354 39.64 13.81 -1.42
C PRO A 354 38.66 13.71 -0.25
N ALA A 355 38.09 14.84 0.19
CA ALA A 355 37.08 14.86 1.24
C ALA A 355 35.76 14.25 0.74
N PHE A 356 35.33 14.61 -0.48
CA PHE A 356 34.13 14.07 -1.09
C PHE A 356 34.22 12.56 -1.37
N GLU A 357 35.37 12.07 -1.84
CA GLU A 357 35.57 10.63 -2.07
C GLU A 357 35.56 9.82 -0.75
N ARG A 358 36.05 10.39 0.36
CA ARG A 358 35.91 9.76 1.68
C ARG A 358 34.44 9.71 2.11
N ALA A 359 33.75 10.84 2.05
CA ALA A 359 32.32 10.93 2.36
C ALA A 359 31.48 9.94 1.54
N LYS A 360 31.80 9.76 0.25
CA LYS A 360 31.15 8.76 -0.62
C LYS A 360 31.35 7.33 -0.10
N ARG A 361 32.57 6.97 0.29
CA ARG A 361 32.86 5.63 0.85
C ARG A 361 32.16 5.43 2.19
N ASP A 362 32.22 6.42 3.07
CA ASP A 362 31.58 6.36 4.38
C ASP A 362 30.05 6.20 4.27
N ALA A 363 29.42 6.92 3.33
CA ALA A 363 27.99 6.76 3.05
C ALA A 363 27.66 5.36 2.50
N ALA A 364 28.49 4.82 1.60
CA ALA A 364 28.31 3.47 1.08
C ALA A 364 28.46 2.40 2.18
N ASP A 365 29.46 2.54 3.06
CA ASP A 365 29.69 1.63 4.18
C ASP A 365 28.57 1.72 5.22
N PHE A 366 28.06 2.92 5.47
CA PHE A 366 26.89 3.12 6.31
C PHE A 366 25.68 2.32 5.79
N VAL A 367 25.38 2.43 4.49
CA VAL A 367 24.27 1.71 3.87
C VAL A 367 24.47 0.20 3.97
N ARG A 368 25.67 -0.32 3.66
CA ARG A 368 25.97 -1.76 3.79
C ARG A 368 25.77 -2.27 5.22
N THR A 369 26.11 -1.45 6.21
CA THR A 369 26.06 -1.84 7.62
C THR A 369 24.64 -1.76 8.20
N HIS A 370 23.87 -0.73 7.82
CA HIS A 370 22.60 -0.41 8.48
C HIS A 370 21.36 -0.72 7.63
N GLY A 371 21.51 -1.04 6.33
CA GLY A 371 20.38 -1.30 5.43
C GLY A 371 19.46 -0.10 5.20
N ARG A 372 19.96 1.11 5.43
CA ARG A 372 19.22 2.38 5.28
C ARG A 372 20.13 3.51 4.79
N LEU A 373 19.54 4.54 4.21
CA LEU A 373 20.25 5.76 3.87
C LEU A 373 20.68 6.51 5.14
N PRO A 374 21.86 7.17 5.14
CA PRO A 374 22.32 7.94 6.27
C PRO A 374 21.49 9.22 6.43
N ASP A 375 21.33 9.70 7.67
CA ASP A 375 20.60 10.93 7.96
C ASP A 375 21.34 12.17 7.40
N GLU A 376 22.66 12.06 7.29
CA GLU A 376 23.60 13.08 6.84
C GLU A 376 24.92 12.46 6.40
N VAL A 377 25.70 13.20 5.63
CA VAL A 377 27.03 12.75 5.17
C VAL A 377 28.10 13.73 5.63
N TRP A 378 29.09 13.22 6.36
CA TRP A 378 30.14 14.02 6.99
C TRP A 378 31.31 14.32 6.05
N LEU A 379 31.82 15.54 6.16
CA LEU A 379 32.96 16.10 5.44
C LEU A 379 33.93 16.72 6.46
N GLY A 380 34.59 15.88 7.25
CA GLY A 380 35.35 16.32 8.42
C GLY A 380 34.41 16.71 9.56
N SER A 381 34.53 17.93 10.07
CA SER A 381 33.65 18.47 11.12
C SER A 381 32.36 19.13 10.58
N GLN A 382 32.24 19.26 9.27
CA GLN A 382 31.04 19.75 8.59
C GLN A 382 30.28 18.60 7.93
N ARG A 383 29.06 18.86 7.44
CA ARG A 383 28.19 17.85 6.83
C ARG A 383 27.34 18.42 5.71
N LEU A 384 26.93 17.54 4.80
CA LEU A 384 25.78 17.75 3.92
C LEU A 384 24.57 17.00 4.47
N SER A 385 23.38 17.56 4.27
CA SER A 385 22.16 16.76 4.34
C SER A 385 22.18 15.65 3.29
N LEU A 386 21.38 14.61 3.46
CA LEU A 386 21.31 13.51 2.48
C LEU A 386 20.86 14.02 1.09
N GLU A 387 19.92 14.96 1.06
CA GLU A 387 19.38 15.56 -0.16
C GLU A 387 20.48 16.30 -0.94
N ASP A 388 21.22 17.17 -0.26
CA ASP A 388 22.30 17.95 -0.86
C ASP A 388 23.45 17.03 -1.31
N PHE A 389 23.77 16.01 -0.50
CA PHE A 389 24.77 15.01 -0.88
C PHE A 389 24.37 14.26 -2.15
N ALA A 390 23.13 13.76 -2.24
CA ALA A 390 22.65 13.02 -3.39
C ALA A 390 22.67 13.86 -4.67
N ALA A 391 22.19 15.11 -4.61
CA ALA A 391 22.22 16.02 -5.76
C ALA A 391 23.65 16.39 -6.16
N THR A 392 24.53 16.61 -5.18
CA THR A 392 25.95 16.90 -5.39
C THR A 392 26.66 15.73 -6.06
N LEU A 393 26.46 14.51 -5.56
CA LEU A 393 27.03 13.28 -6.13
C LEU A 393 26.53 13.02 -7.55
N ALA A 394 25.23 13.20 -7.79
CA ALA A 394 24.63 13.05 -9.10
C ALA A 394 25.17 14.07 -10.11
N GLY A 395 25.48 15.30 -9.68
CA GLY A 395 25.97 16.37 -10.54
C GLY A 395 27.48 16.41 -10.76
N ASP A 396 28.24 15.48 -10.18
CA ASP A 396 29.70 15.49 -10.21
C ASP A 396 30.29 14.98 -11.55
N ALA A 397 31.12 15.81 -12.21
CA ALA A 397 31.76 15.55 -13.50
C ALA A 397 33.16 14.90 -13.42
N GLY A 398 33.73 14.73 -12.22
CA GLY A 398 34.83 13.77 -12.00
C GLY A 398 36.28 14.21 -12.25
N SER A 399 36.64 15.50 -12.20
CA SER A 399 38.05 15.93 -12.43
C SER A 399 38.57 17.12 -11.59
N GLY A 400 37.81 17.57 -10.58
CA GLY A 400 38.22 18.71 -9.74
C GLY A 400 37.46 18.81 -8.42
N PRO A 401 37.53 19.95 -7.71
CA PRO A 401 36.63 20.26 -6.60
C PRO A 401 35.17 20.05 -7.00
N VAL A 402 34.37 19.50 -6.09
CA VAL A 402 32.99 19.09 -6.36
C VAL A 402 32.06 20.26 -6.06
N PRO A 403 31.35 20.86 -7.05
CA PRO A 403 30.41 21.93 -6.78
C PRO A 403 29.25 21.42 -5.93
N VAL A 404 28.94 22.12 -4.83
CA VAL A 404 27.83 21.77 -3.95
C VAL A 404 26.51 22.09 -4.64
N ARG A 405 25.57 21.15 -4.61
CA ARG A 405 24.21 21.31 -5.15
C ARG A 405 23.18 21.19 -4.02
N ARG A 406 22.08 21.92 -4.18
CA ARG A 406 20.92 21.80 -3.28
C ARG A 406 19.97 20.73 -3.80
N GLY A 407 19.64 19.77 -2.94
CA GLY A 407 18.68 18.72 -3.25
C GLY A 407 17.25 19.25 -3.27
N ARG A 408 16.44 18.78 -4.23
CA ARG A 408 15.00 19.06 -4.31
C ARG A 408 14.21 17.77 -4.16
N THR A 409 13.54 17.58 -3.03
CA THR A 409 12.78 16.37 -2.67
C THR A 409 11.39 16.34 -3.28
N ASP A 410 11.33 16.27 -4.61
CA ASP A 410 10.05 16.25 -5.34
C ASP A 410 9.17 15.04 -5.00
N PHE A 411 9.77 13.90 -4.61
CA PHE A 411 9.02 12.74 -4.13
C PHE A 411 8.09 13.06 -2.93
N GLU A 412 8.39 14.09 -2.14
CA GLU A 412 7.57 14.44 -0.95
C GLU A 412 6.19 14.95 -1.33
N LYS A 413 6.00 15.45 -2.56
CA LYS A 413 4.70 15.86 -3.11
C LYS A 413 3.69 14.71 -3.20
N ARG A 414 4.18 13.47 -3.12
CA ARG A 414 3.39 12.24 -3.13
C ARG A 414 2.91 11.82 -1.73
N ILE A 415 3.33 12.55 -0.70
CA ILE A 415 2.89 12.38 0.68
C ILE A 415 1.82 13.42 0.98
N GLY A 416 0.77 13.00 1.68
CA GLY A 416 -0.28 13.90 2.14
C GLY A 416 0.25 15.01 3.06
N THR A 417 -0.47 16.13 3.11
CA THR A 417 -0.05 17.34 3.85
C THR A 417 -1.01 17.75 4.96
N ASP A 418 -2.18 17.13 5.07
CA ASP A 418 -3.24 17.49 6.01
C ASP A 418 -3.52 16.30 6.92
N ALA A 419 -2.81 16.19 8.05
CA ALA A 419 -3.00 15.05 8.95
C ALA A 419 -4.42 15.02 9.54
N ALA A 420 -5.01 16.18 9.83
CA ALA A 420 -6.37 16.23 10.37
C ALA A 420 -7.39 15.61 9.40
N ARG A 421 -7.23 15.84 8.09
CA ARG A 421 -8.08 15.22 7.06
C ARG A 421 -7.76 13.75 6.84
N LEU A 422 -6.49 13.36 6.90
CA LEU A 422 -6.03 12.02 6.56
C LEU A 422 -6.25 10.99 7.68
N TYR A 423 -6.37 11.45 8.93
CA TYR A 423 -6.65 10.62 10.11
C TYR A 423 -8.02 10.96 10.71
N ASN A 424 -9.01 11.15 9.84
CA ASN A 424 -10.34 11.67 10.20
C ASN A 424 -11.38 10.59 10.56
N TRP A 425 -10.99 9.31 10.66
CA TRP A 425 -11.94 8.27 11.04
C TRP A 425 -12.42 8.50 12.48
N VAL A 426 -13.69 8.18 12.72
CA VAL A 426 -14.39 8.58 13.95
C VAL A 426 -13.78 7.99 15.23
N ILE A 427 -13.04 6.88 15.12
CA ILE A 427 -12.41 6.22 16.27
C ILE A 427 -11.34 7.12 16.90
N HIS A 428 -10.63 7.91 16.10
CA HIS A 428 -9.52 8.69 16.61
C HIS A 428 -10.00 9.78 17.59
N PRO A 429 -9.19 10.11 18.63
CA PRO A 429 -9.47 11.22 19.51
C PRO A 429 -9.80 12.51 18.75
N ARG A 430 -10.68 13.34 19.32
CA ARG A 430 -11.01 14.64 18.70
C ARG A 430 -9.74 15.47 18.50
N GLY A 431 -9.54 15.98 17.29
CA GLY A 431 -8.36 16.77 16.94
C GLY A 431 -7.09 15.95 16.69
N PHE A 432 -7.19 14.62 16.58
CA PHE A 432 -6.06 13.78 16.22
C PHE A 432 -5.51 14.16 14.83
N ALA A 433 -4.26 14.61 14.81
CA ALA A 433 -3.56 15.06 13.60
C ALA A 433 -2.06 14.72 13.75
N PRO A 434 -1.66 13.46 13.52
CA PRO A 434 -0.30 12.99 13.77
C PRO A 434 0.66 13.42 12.64
N GLU A 435 1.02 14.71 12.60
CA GLU A 435 1.95 15.28 11.61
C GLU A 435 3.32 14.58 11.58
N SER A 436 3.76 14.06 12.73
CA SER A 436 4.99 13.27 12.84
C SER A 436 5.00 12.03 11.94
N LEU A 437 3.85 11.40 11.69
CA LEU A 437 3.75 10.24 10.81
C LEU A 437 3.88 10.63 9.33
N LEU A 438 3.32 11.77 8.93
CA LEU A 438 3.50 12.30 7.58
C LEU A 438 4.93 12.80 7.37
N GLU A 439 5.56 13.34 8.40
CA GLU A 439 6.96 13.73 8.34
C GLU A 439 7.90 12.53 8.20
N MET A 440 7.66 11.47 8.97
CA MET A 440 8.34 10.20 8.78
C MET A 440 8.07 9.61 7.38
N ALA A 441 6.87 9.80 6.85
CA ALA A 441 6.53 9.32 5.52
C ALA A 441 7.38 9.98 4.44
N ARG A 442 7.65 11.29 4.56
CA ARG A 442 8.55 12.05 3.67
C ARG A 442 9.98 11.55 3.76
N LEU A 443 10.47 11.23 4.96
CA LEU A 443 11.78 10.61 5.14
C LEU A 443 11.88 9.23 4.45
N GLN A 444 10.81 8.44 4.46
CA GLN A 444 10.80 7.12 3.80
C GLN A 444 10.44 7.17 2.31
N ALA A 445 10.02 8.34 1.80
CA ALA A 445 9.67 8.54 0.39
C ALA A 445 10.86 8.48 -0.57
N TRP A 446 12.10 8.44 -0.07
CA TRP A 446 13.28 8.05 -0.85
C TRP A 446 13.12 6.71 -1.56
N THR A 447 12.30 5.80 -1.00
CA THR A 447 12.04 4.45 -1.53
C THR A 447 10.85 4.41 -2.50
N LEU A 448 10.14 5.53 -2.67
CA LEU A 448 8.89 5.61 -3.41
C LEU A 448 9.16 5.54 -4.93
N LYS A 449 8.46 4.64 -5.63
CA LYS A 449 8.53 4.49 -7.09
C LYS A 449 7.31 3.75 -7.64
N PRO A 450 6.93 3.92 -8.92
CA PRO A 450 5.78 3.21 -9.47
C PRO A 450 6.06 1.70 -9.56
N ALA A 451 5.03 0.88 -9.40
CA ALA A 451 5.12 -0.55 -9.67
C ALA A 451 4.84 -0.78 -11.16
N ARG A 452 5.88 -1.14 -11.91
CA ARG A 452 5.79 -1.34 -13.36
C ARG A 452 5.32 -2.75 -13.68
N LEU A 453 4.30 -2.89 -14.52
CA LEU A 453 3.83 -4.22 -14.96
C LEU A 453 4.94 -4.95 -15.73
N ARG A 454 5.07 -6.26 -15.48
CA ARG A 454 5.89 -7.13 -16.33
C ARG A 454 5.31 -7.15 -17.74
N ARG A 455 6.18 -6.99 -18.73
CA ARG A 455 5.83 -7.08 -20.15
C ARG A 455 5.84 -8.51 -20.64
#